data_AF-A0A9X9F126-F1
#
_entry.id   AF-A0A9X9F126-F1
#
_cell.length_a   1.000
_cell.length_b   1.000
_cell.length_c   1.000
_cell.angle_alpha   90.00
_cell.angle_beta   90.00
_cell.angle_gamma   90.00
#
_symmetry.space_group_name_H-M   'P 1'
#
loop_
_entity.id
_entity.type
_entity.pdbx_description
1 polymer ?
#
loop_
_entity_poly.entity_id
_entity_poly.type
_entity_poly.pdbx_seq_one_letter_code
_entity_poly.pdbx_strand_id
1 'polypeptide(L)'
;YTNLRYGIPLVKQRYHGRIIPPNPPAPYYGGRLIHHYSHGNYWAGRHWSPHPFIIYMYPAFILKFFYSPWNTAMKNRKLQIGSTLSKHSIQRGLGTHHLATLDKLEKNYI
;
A
#
# COMPACT_ATOMS: atom_id res chain seq x y z
N TYR A 1 -3.88 14.89 15.76
CA TYR A 1 -3.23 16.07 15.18
C TYR A 1 -3.82 16.36 13.80
N THR A 2 -4.29 17.59 13.54
CA THR A 2 -5.23 17.91 12.44
C THR A 2 -4.64 18.57 11.19
N ASN A 3 -3.38 19.03 11.18
CA ASN A 3 -2.79 19.75 10.04
C ASN A 3 -1.45 19.16 9.58
N LEU A 4 -1.28 19.01 8.25
CA LEU A 4 -0.04 18.59 7.58
C LEU A 4 1.04 19.69 7.70
N ARG A 5 2.28 19.33 8.07
CA ARG A 5 3.41 20.26 8.12
C ARG A 5 4.36 20.01 6.97
N TYR A 6 4.34 20.84 5.94
CA TYR A 6 5.13 20.66 4.71
C TYR A 6 6.66 20.80 4.92
N GLY A 7 7.12 21.36 6.05
CA GLY A 7 8.53 21.53 6.38
C GLY A 7 9.19 20.37 7.15
N ILE A 8 8.47 19.27 7.43
CA ILE A 8 9.00 18.13 8.20
C ILE A 8 8.93 16.87 7.33
N PRO A 9 9.97 16.03 7.24
CA PRO A 9 9.91 14.77 6.53
C PRO A 9 8.74 13.91 7.02
N LEU A 10 7.94 13.35 6.10
CA LEU A 10 6.76 12.52 6.41
C LEU A 10 7.06 11.39 7.41
N VAL A 11 8.29 10.85 7.42
CA VAL A 11 8.76 9.81 8.35
C VAL A 11 8.91 10.27 9.81
N LYS A 12 9.09 11.58 10.05
CA LYS A 12 9.19 12.19 11.39
C LYS A 12 7.84 12.70 11.89
N GLN A 13 6.86 12.82 10.99
CA GLN A 13 5.47 13.05 11.34
C GLN A 13 4.91 11.68 11.74
N ARG A 14 4.35 11.58 12.95
CA ARG A 14 4.11 10.35 13.72
C ARG A 14 3.03 9.41 13.13
N TYR A 15 3.13 9.07 11.84
CA TYR A 15 2.00 8.59 11.06
C TYR A 15 2.44 7.87 9.76
N HIS A 16 2.23 6.54 9.75
CA HIS A 16 2.00 5.69 8.56
C HIS A 16 3.17 5.24 7.68
N GLY A 17 4.20 4.64 8.27
CA GLY A 17 5.10 3.75 7.53
C GLY A 17 5.27 2.42 8.24
N ARG A 18 4.93 1.29 7.59
CA ARG A 18 5.37 -0.03 8.05
C ARG A 18 6.74 -0.28 7.46
N ILE A 19 7.78 -0.25 8.29
CA ILE A 19 9.09 -0.78 7.92
C ILE A 19 8.96 -2.30 7.95
N ILE A 20 9.04 -2.93 6.78
CA ILE A 20 9.10 -4.38 6.68
C ILE A 20 10.59 -4.70 6.49
N PRO A 21 11.31 -5.09 7.54
CA PRO A 21 12.67 -5.60 7.35
C PRO A 21 12.59 -6.81 6.41
N PRO A 22 13.51 -6.93 5.44
CA PRO A 22 13.55 -8.12 4.59
C PRO A 22 13.73 -9.34 5.49
N ASN A 23 12.78 -10.28 5.43
CA ASN A 23 13.04 -11.64 5.88
C ASN A 23 14.11 -12.22 4.92
N PRO A 24 15.05 -13.06 5.38
CA PRO A 24 16.23 -13.50 4.62
C PRO A 24 15.83 -14.04 3.23
N PRO A 25 16.75 -13.99 2.24
CA PRO A 25 16.61 -13.39 0.91
C PRO A 25 15.36 -13.84 0.13
N ALA A 26 14.18 -13.50 0.65
CA ALA A 26 12.93 -13.81 0.01
C ALA A 26 12.48 -12.59 -0.80
N PRO A 27 12.07 -12.77 -2.07
CA PRO A 27 11.40 -11.71 -2.81
C PRO A 27 10.24 -11.18 -1.97
N TYR A 28 10.15 -9.86 -1.81
CA TYR A 28 9.09 -9.27 -1.02
C TYR A 28 7.71 -9.52 -1.67
N TYR A 29 6.95 -10.48 -1.11
CA TYR A 29 5.63 -10.94 -1.59
C TYR A 29 4.48 -9.92 -1.49
N GLY A 30 4.78 -8.64 -1.23
CA GLY A 30 3.83 -7.52 -1.27
C GLY A 30 4.35 -6.33 -2.10
N GLY A 31 5.40 -6.56 -2.88
CA GLY A 31 6.05 -5.56 -3.72
C GLY A 31 5.17 -5.15 -4.90
N ARG A 32 5.26 -3.87 -5.28
CA ARG A 32 4.98 -3.49 -6.67
C ARG A 32 6.33 -3.38 -7.34
N LEU A 33 6.43 -3.84 -8.58
CA LEU A 33 7.65 -3.67 -9.35
C LEU A 33 7.94 -2.16 -9.49
N ILE A 34 9.17 -1.77 -9.20
CA ILE A 34 9.63 -0.40 -9.46
C ILE A 34 9.86 -0.31 -10.97
N HIS A 35 9.20 0.66 -11.59
CA HIS A 35 9.35 0.90 -13.02
C HIS A 35 10.78 1.35 -13.31
N HIS A 36 11.50 0.59 -14.12
CA HIS A 36 12.81 0.97 -14.65
C HIS A 36 12.87 0.85 -16.19
N TYR A 37 11.83 0.31 -16.82
CA TYR A 37 11.77 0.14 -18.26
C TYR A 37 10.85 1.19 -18.88
N SER A 38 11.25 1.72 -20.04
CA SER A 38 10.52 2.76 -20.77
C SER A 38 9.17 2.27 -21.33
N HIS A 39 8.97 0.96 -21.39
CA HIS A 39 7.75 0.33 -21.90
C HIS A 39 6.96 -0.38 -20.79
N GLY A 40 5.64 -0.39 -20.92
CA GLY A 40 4.69 -0.78 -19.87
C GLY A 40 4.37 -2.27 -19.78
N ASN A 41 5.31 -3.17 -20.07
CA ASN A 41 5.07 -4.61 -20.08
C ASN A 41 4.93 -5.17 -18.65
N TYR A 42 3.78 -4.93 -18.03
CA TYR A 42 3.42 -5.38 -16.69
C TYR A 42 2.06 -6.07 -16.73
N TRP A 43 1.88 -7.08 -15.88
CA TRP A 43 0.58 -7.75 -15.75
C TRP A 43 -0.44 -6.85 -15.02
N ALA A 44 -1.72 -7.24 -15.09
CA ALA A 44 -2.79 -6.56 -14.37
C ALA A 44 -2.46 -6.37 -12.88
N GLY A 45 -2.68 -5.15 -12.37
CA GLY A 45 -2.31 -4.78 -11.00
C GLY A 45 -0.81 -4.52 -10.77
N ARG A 46 0.04 -4.75 -11.78
CA ARG A 46 1.51 -4.56 -11.75
C ARG A 46 2.20 -5.37 -10.66
N HIS A 47 1.68 -6.57 -10.42
CA HIS A 47 2.25 -7.54 -9.50
C HIS A 47 3.35 -8.39 -10.14
N TRP A 48 3.35 -8.48 -11.48
CA TRP A 48 4.26 -9.32 -12.25
C TRP A 48 4.70 -8.61 -13.53
N SER A 49 5.84 -9.04 -14.07
CA SER A 49 6.39 -8.58 -15.34
C SER A 49 7.22 -9.70 -15.97
N PRO A 50 7.29 -9.78 -17.32
CA PRO A 50 8.22 -10.67 -18.02
C PRO A 50 9.68 -10.19 -17.94
N HIS A 51 9.97 -9.02 -17.37
CA HIS A 51 11.33 -8.54 -17.20
C HIS A 51 12.14 -9.45 -16.25
N PRO A 52 13.43 -9.70 -16.53
CA PRO A 52 14.30 -10.46 -15.65
C PRO A 52 14.33 -9.85 -14.23
N PHE A 53 14.33 -10.72 -13.22
CA PHE A 53 14.54 -10.28 -11.84
C PHE A 53 15.97 -9.72 -11.70
N ILE A 54 16.08 -8.52 -11.13
CA ILE A 54 17.35 -7.89 -10.82
C ILE A 54 17.47 -7.68 -9.32
N ILE A 55 18.63 -8.00 -8.76
CA ILE A 55 18.95 -7.65 -7.37
C ILE A 55 19.45 -6.22 -7.36
N TYR A 56 18.77 -5.35 -6.61
CA TYR A 56 19.24 -4.00 -6.40
C TYR A 56 20.33 -4.01 -5.32
N MET A 57 21.58 -3.78 -5.71
CA MET A 57 22.76 -3.96 -4.85
C MET A 57 23.04 -2.80 -3.90
N TYR A 58 22.36 -1.67 -4.05
CA TYR A 58 22.57 -0.48 -3.22
C TYR A 58 21.53 -0.41 -2.09
N PRO A 59 21.85 0.25 -0.97
CA PRO A 59 20.86 0.52 0.07
C PRO A 59 19.66 1.29 -0.53
N ALA A 60 18.47 0.71 -0.40
CA ALA A 60 17.21 1.32 -0.81
C ALA A 60 16.19 1.24 0.32
N PHE A 61 15.37 2.28 0.44
CA PHE A 61 14.22 2.30 1.35
C PHE A 61 12.95 2.43 0.54
N ILE A 62 11.97 1.57 0.82
CA ILE A 62 10.63 1.69 0.25
C ILE A 62 9.72 2.29 1.32
N LEU A 63 9.28 3.53 1.10
CA LEU A 63 8.27 4.19 1.94
C LEU A 63 6.90 4.06 1.28
N LYS A 64 5.96 3.41 1.94
CA LYS A 64 4.59 3.21 1.44
C LYS A 64 3.59 3.97 2.30
N PHE A 65 2.97 4.99 1.71
CA PHE A 65 2.01 5.87 2.38
C PHE A 65 0.55 5.56 1.97
N PHE A 66 0.14 4.29 2.05
CA PHE A 66 -1.14 3.81 1.50
C PHE A 66 -2.37 4.60 1.96
N TYR A 67 -2.35 5.07 3.21
CA TYR A 67 -3.47 5.76 3.83
C TYR A 67 -3.04 7.06 4.52
N SER A 68 -1.97 7.69 4.01
CA SER A 68 -1.52 8.97 4.54
C SER A 68 -2.11 10.13 3.73
N PRO A 69 -2.58 11.21 4.39
CA PRO A 69 -2.77 11.33 5.84
C PRO A 69 -3.95 10.48 6.33
N TRP A 70 -3.85 9.94 7.55
CA TRP A 70 -4.97 9.24 8.19
C TRP A 70 -5.93 10.23 8.83
N ASN A 71 -6.74 10.86 7.98
CA ASN A 71 -7.76 11.82 8.38
C ASN A 71 -9.16 11.30 8.03
N THR A 72 -10.19 12.07 8.39
CA THR A 72 -11.59 11.72 8.13
C THR A 72 -11.87 11.46 6.66
N ALA A 73 -11.29 12.26 5.75
CA ALA A 73 -11.47 12.07 4.30
C ALA A 73 -10.91 10.72 3.81
N MET A 74 -9.71 10.35 4.26
CA MET A 74 -9.09 9.06 3.92
C MET A 74 -9.88 7.88 4.47
N LYS A 75 -10.33 7.96 5.73
CA LYS A 75 -11.17 6.94 6.36
C LYS A 75 -12.48 6.74 5.61
N ASN A 76 -13.17 7.83 5.28
CA ASN A 76 -14.42 7.80 4.50
C ASN A 76 -14.21 7.17 3.12
N ARG A 77 -13.12 7.54 2.43
CA ARG A 77 -12.79 6.96 1.13
C ARG A 77 -12.55 5.45 1.22
N LYS A 78 -11.81 4.98 2.23
CA LYS A 78 -11.55 3.55 2.43
C LYS A 78 -12.85 2.77 2.70
N LEU A 79 -13.74 3.32 3.53
CA LEU A 79 -15.05 2.72 3.84
C LEU A 79 -15.96 2.65 2.61
N GLN A 80 -15.96 3.70 1.78
CA GLN A 80 -16.76 3.75 0.55
C GLN A 80 -16.39 2.65 -0.46
N ILE A 81 -15.12 2.27 -0.58
CA ILE A 81 -14.72 1.26 -1.58
C ILE A 81 -15.35 -0.09 -1.24
N GLY A 82 -15.42 -0.45 0.04
CA GLY A 82 -16.04 -1.70 0.48
C GLY A 82 -17.50 -1.82 0.05
N SER A 83 -18.27 -0.73 0.13
CA SER A 83 -19.69 -0.73 -0.26
C SER A 83 -19.92 -0.84 -1.77
N THR A 84 -18.90 -0.59 -2.59
CA THR A 84 -18.99 -0.72 -4.06
C THR A 84 -18.67 -2.12 -4.59
N LEU A 85 -18.28 -3.05 -3.71
CA LEU A 85 -17.92 -4.41 -4.14
C LEU A 85 -19.17 -5.23 -4.50
N SER A 86 -19.10 -5.91 -5.65
CA SER A 86 -20.16 -6.84 -6.06
C SER A 86 -20.20 -8.08 -5.16
N LYS A 87 -21.38 -8.67 -4.99
CA LYS A 87 -21.54 -9.96 -4.28
C LYS A 87 -20.64 -11.06 -4.88
N HIS A 88 -20.55 -11.11 -6.22
CA HIS A 88 -19.70 -12.07 -6.92
C HIS A 88 -18.21 -11.89 -6.57
N SER A 89 -17.70 -10.65 -6.56
CA SER A 89 -16.31 -10.36 -6.17
C SER A 89 -16.02 -10.82 -4.75
N ILE A 90 -16.93 -10.53 -3.81
CA ILE A 90 -16.78 -10.90 -2.40
C ILE A 90 -16.74 -12.44 -2.25
N GLN A 91 -17.65 -13.17 -2.89
CA GLN A 91 -17.68 -14.63 -2.86
C GLN A 91 -16.40 -15.27 -3.42
N ARG A 92 -15.77 -14.63 -4.40
CA ARG A 92 -14.49 -15.06 -5.00
C ARG A 92 -13.25 -14.58 -4.22
N GLY A 93 -13.43 -13.95 -3.06
CA GLY A 93 -12.32 -13.43 -2.24
C GLY A 93 -11.64 -12.19 -2.83
N LEU A 94 -12.21 -11.56 -3.86
CA LEU A 94 -11.63 -10.42 -4.55
C LEU A 94 -11.99 -9.11 -3.82
N GLY A 95 -10.98 -8.28 -3.54
CA GLY A 95 -11.19 -6.97 -2.92
C GLY A 95 -11.60 -7.00 -1.44
N THR A 96 -11.61 -8.17 -0.79
CA THR A 96 -12.06 -8.35 0.61
C THR A 96 -11.30 -7.49 1.62
N HIS A 97 -10.07 -7.08 1.32
CA HIS A 97 -9.30 -6.10 2.11
C HIS A 97 -9.90 -4.68 2.15
N HIS A 98 -10.96 -4.41 1.37
CA HIS A 98 -11.77 -3.20 1.47
C HIS A 98 -13.00 -3.36 2.39
N LEU A 99 -13.35 -4.59 2.78
CA LEU A 99 -14.42 -4.86 3.75
C LEU A 99 -13.88 -4.62 5.17
N ALA A 100 -13.99 -3.38 5.62
CA ALA A 100 -13.54 -2.95 6.94
C ALA A 100 -14.57 -2.05 7.60
N THR A 101 -14.66 -2.12 8.93
CA THR A 101 -15.40 -1.16 9.76
C THR A 101 -14.47 -0.04 10.19
N LEU A 102 -15.03 1.11 10.59
CA LEU A 102 -14.24 2.20 11.15
C LEU A 102 -13.39 1.72 12.34
N ASP A 103 -13.98 0.97 13.25
CA ASP A 103 -13.30 0.41 14.42
C ASP A 103 -12.09 -0.46 14.03
N LYS A 104 -12.28 -1.37 13.05
CA LYS A 104 -11.20 -2.21 12.52
C LYS A 104 -10.11 -1.39 11.82
N LEU A 105 -10.48 -0.28 11.17
CA LEU A 105 -9.52 0.62 10.55
C LEU A 105 -8.69 1.36 11.61
N GLU A 106 -9.32 1.91 12.65
CA GLU A 106 -8.59 2.61 13.72
C GLU A 106 -7.63 1.65 14.44
N LYS A 107 -8.06 0.43 14.79
CA LYS A 107 -7.20 -0.57 15.45
C LYS A 107 -5.95 -0.97 14.63
N ASN A 108 -6.00 -0.88 13.30
CA ASN A 108 -4.92 -1.33 12.43
C ASN A 108 -3.92 -0.21 12.07
N TYR A 109 -4.32 1.05 12.21
CA TYR A 109 -3.57 2.20 11.71
C TYR A 109 -3.37 3.32 12.76
N ILE A 110 -3.85 3.13 13.99
CA ILE A 110 -3.55 3.90 15.22
C ILE A 110 -2.97 2.95 16.27
#